data_AF-A0A1X0XIH1-F1
#
_entry.id   AF-A0A1X0XIH1-F1
#
_cell.length_a   1.000
_cell.length_b   1.000
_cell.length_c   1.000
_cell.angle_alpha   90.00
_cell.angle_beta   90.00
_cell.angle_gamma   90.00
#
_symmetry.space_group_name_H-M   'P 1'
#
loop_
_entity.id
_entity.type
_entity.pdbx_description
1 polymer ?
#
loop_
_entity_poly.entity_id
_entity_poly.type
_entity_poly.pdbx_seq_one_letter_code
_entity_poly.pdbx_strand_id
1 'polypeptide(L)'
;MNTNDFHIGQLVDAANTAAVSRACATCTCKTTHGLIVAIDGRQVTVEWIDSWGPQHETYPLDPELLRAATLAAAARSHASRQPDVGD
;
A
#
# COMPACT_ATOMS: atom_id res chain seq x y z
N MET A 1 -16.44 1.57 4.70
CA MET A 1 -15.55 2.69 4.29
C MET A 1 -15.92 3.07 2.86
N ASN A 2 -16.08 4.35 2.52
CA ASN A 2 -16.57 4.75 1.20
C ASN A 2 -15.38 4.98 0.25
N THR A 3 -15.53 4.74 -1.06
CA THR A 3 -14.47 5.06 -2.05
C THR A 3 -14.11 6.54 -2.05
N ASN A 4 -15.03 7.40 -1.62
CA ASN A 4 -14.85 8.85 -1.47
C ASN A 4 -13.86 9.26 -0.36
N ASP A 5 -13.43 8.34 0.50
CA ASP A 5 -12.43 8.58 1.54
C ASP A 5 -10.98 8.46 1.02
N PHE A 6 -10.80 8.10 -0.26
CA PHE A 6 -9.51 7.91 -0.89
C PHE A 6 -9.28 8.89 -2.06
N HIS A 7 -8.02 9.20 -2.31
CA HIS A 7 -7.58 10.03 -3.44
C HIS A 7 -6.49 9.33 -4.25
N ILE A 8 -6.44 9.56 -5.57
CA ILE A 8 -5.33 9.10 -6.41
C ILE A 8 -4.03 9.74 -5.91
N GLY A 9 -2.97 8.95 -5.77
CA GLY A 9 -1.69 9.32 -5.17
C GLY A 9 -1.64 9.19 -3.64
N GLN A 10 -2.72 8.74 -2.99
CA GLN A 10 -2.74 8.52 -1.55
C GLN A 10 -2.02 7.23 -1.17
N LEU A 11 -1.19 7.32 -0.12
CA LEU A 11 -0.55 6.16 0.49
C LEU A 11 -1.56 5.43 1.39
N VAL A 12 -1.61 4.11 1.25
CA VAL A 12 -2.53 3.24 2.01
C VAL A 12 -1.81 2.02 2.56
N ASP A 13 -2.34 1.49 3.66
CA ASP A 13 -1.94 0.21 4.23
C ASP A 13 -3.07 -0.81 4.05
N ALA A 14 -2.72 -2.09 4.01
CA ALA A 14 -3.70 -3.16 4.10
C ALA A 14 -4.34 -3.15 5.50
N ALA A 15 -5.63 -2.85 5.59
CA ALA A 15 -6.35 -2.92 6.85
C ALA A 15 -6.57 -4.36 7.31
N ASN A 16 -6.69 -5.28 6.36
CA ASN A 16 -6.74 -6.73 6.58
C ASN A 16 -5.82 -7.44 5.58
N THR A 17 -4.58 -7.72 6.00
CA THR A 17 -3.55 -8.33 5.15
C THR A 17 -3.96 -9.70 4.59
N ALA A 18 -4.70 -10.51 5.34
CA ALA A 18 -5.13 -11.83 4.90
C ALA A 18 -6.21 -11.78 3.81
N ALA A 19 -7.08 -10.77 3.84
CA ALA A 19 -8.07 -10.55 2.80
C ALA A 19 -7.42 -9.96 1.53
N VAL A 20 -6.53 -8.98 1.70
CA VAL A 20 -5.76 -8.39 0.60
C VAL A 20 -4.91 -9.44 -0.11
N SER A 21 -4.21 -10.33 0.61
CA SER A 21 -3.39 -11.39 0.01
C SER A 21 -4.18 -12.43 -0.79
N ARG A 22 -5.51 -12.52 -0.59
CA ARG A 22 -6.38 -13.37 -1.41
C ARG A 22 -6.83 -12.66 -2.69
N ALA A 23 -6.91 -11.34 -2.66
CA ALA A 23 -7.30 -10.51 -3.80
C ALA A 23 -6.09 -10.10 -4.67
N CYS A 24 -4.90 -10.05 -4.10
CA CYS A 24 -3.66 -9.62 -4.75
C CYS A 24 -2.64 -10.76 -4.73
N ALA A 25 -2.32 -11.32 -5.90
CA ALA A 25 -1.37 -12.43 -6.02
C ALA A 25 0.07 -12.02 -5.63
N THR A 26 0.45 -10.76 -5.85
CA THR A 26 1.80 -10.25 -5.53
C THR A 26 1.89 -9.55 -4.18
N CYS A 27 0.76 -9.32 -3.50
CA CYS A 27 0.78 -8.74 -2.15
C CYS A 27 1.29 -9.76 -1.14
N THR A 28 2.60 -9.80 -0.98
CA THR A 28 3.26 -10.61 0.05
C THR A 28 3.12 -9.96 1.43
N CYS A 29 3.30 -10.74 2.49
CA CYS A 29 3.38 -10.23 3.87
C CYS A 29 4.53 -9.23 4.13
N LYS A 30 5.41 -8.99 3.15
CA LYS A 30 6.49 -7.98 3.19
C LYS A 30 6.08 -6.65 2.56
N THR A 31 5.00 -6.64 1.80
CA THR A 31 4.44 -5.45 1.18
C THR A 31 3.81 -4.61 2.27
N THR A 32 4.36 -3.41 2.50
CA THR A 32 3.98 -2.61 3.68
C THR A 32 2.99 -1.50 3.31
N HIS A 33 3.13 -0.93 2.11
CA HIS A 33 2.34 0.22 1.68
C HIS A 33 1.87 0.04 0.24
N GLY A 34 0.76 0.67 -0.12
CA GLY A 34 0.28 0.78 -1.48
C GLY A 34 -0.02 2.23 -1.83
N LEU A 35 -0.08 2.51 -3.12
CA LEU A 35 -0.48 3.79 -3.68
C LEU A 35 -1.78 3.63 -4.44
N ILE A 36 -2.77 4.49 -4.19
CA ILE A 36 -3.98 4.52 -5.01
C ILE A 36 -3.62 5.11 -6.38
N VAL A 37 -3.80 4.34 -7.46
CA VAL A 37 -3.48 4.77 -8.83
C VAL A 37 -4.74 5.03 -9.67
N ALA A 38 -5.87 4.44 -9.29
CA ALA A 38 -7.17 4.76 -9.88
C ALA A 38 -8.30 4.56 -8.85
N ILE A 39 -9.42 5.24 -9.07
CA ILE A 39 -10.64 5.09 -8.28
C ILE A 39 -11.78 4.87 -9.25
N ASP A 40 -12.48 3.75 -9.08
CA ASP A 40 -13.76 3.47 -9.70
C ASP A 40 -14.88 3.70 -8.67
N GLY A 41 -16.13 3.88 -9.12
CA GLY A 41 -17.26 4.16 -8.23
C GLY A 41 -17.47 3.13 -7.12
N ARG A 42 -16.93 1.91 -7.25
CA ARG A 42 -17.03 0.83 -6.24
C ARG A 42 -15.70 0.31 -5.70
N GLN A 43 -14.60 0.54 -6.39
CA GLN A 43 -13.30 -0.06 -6.08
C GLN A 43 -12.20 0.96 -6.20
N VAL A 44 -11.09 0.70 -5.51
CA VAL A 44 -9.86 1.48 -5.67
C VAL A 44 -8.77 0.58 -6.20
N THR A 45 -8.02 1.09 -7.17
CA THR A 45 -6.90 0.36 -7.76
C THR A 45 -5.62 0.76 -7.02
N VAL A 46 -4.92 -0.24 -6.50
CA VAL A 46 -3.73 -0.05 -5.68
C VAL A 46 -2.51 -0.64 -6.39
N GLU A 47 -1.45 0.15 -6.48
CA GLU A 47 -0.11 -0.34 -6.80
C GLU A 47 0.65 -0.57 -5.49
N TRP A 48 1.13 -1.79 -5.28
CA TRP A 48 1.81 -2.17 -4.05
C TRP A 48 3.29 -1.79 -4.07
N ILE A 49 3.81 -1.32 -2.93
CA ILE A 49 5.20 -0.92 -2.72
C ILE A 49 5.82 -1.87 -1.69
N ASP A 50 6.87 -2.57 -2.12
CA ASP A 50 7.67 -3.42 -1.25
C ASP A 50 9.07 -2.81 -0.98
N SER A 51 9.98 -3.60 -0.41
CA SER A 51 11.34 -3.14 -0.14
C SER A 51 12.19 -2.91 -1.40
N TRP A 52 11.74 -3.29 -2.58
CA TRP A 52 12.44 -3.08 -3.85
C TRP A 52 11.84 -1.91 -4.64
N GLY A 53 10.57 -1.58 -4.38
CA GLY A 53 9.89 -0.42 -4.96
C GLY A 53 8.44 -0.74 -5.32
N PRO A 54 7.83 0.06 -6.22
CA PRO A 54 6.54 -0.25 -6.79
C PRO A 54 6.60 -1.56 -7.59
N GLN A 55 5.61 -2.43 -7.40
CA GLN A 55 5.57 -3.73 -8.08
C GLN A 55 5.02 -3.68 -9.51
N HIS A 56 4.68 -2.49 -10.04
CA HIS A 56 4.10 -2.25 -11.37
C HIS A 56 2.75 -2.91 -11.67
N GLU A 57 2.37 -3.95 -10.92
CA GLU A 57 1.07 -4.60 -11.00
C GLU A 57 0.07 -3.90 -10.08
N THR A 58 -1.12 -3.64 -10.63
CA THR A 58 -2.17 -2.90 -9.95
C THR A 58 -3.37 -3.78 -9.68
N TYR A 59 -3.94 -3.68 -8.48
CA TYR A 59 -5.07 -4.52 -8.08
C TYR A 59 -6.29 -3.69 -7.71
N PRO A 60 -7.47 -3.98 -8.29
CA PRO A 60 -8.71 -3.42 -7.82
C PRO A 60 -9.10 -4.06 -6.48
N LEU A 61 -9.32 -3.23 -5.48
CA LEU A 61 -9.64 -3.64 -4.11
C LEU A 61 -10.86 -2.92 -3.59
N ASP A 62 -11.59 -3.61 -2.70
CA ASP A 62 -12.63 -2.96 -1.91
C ASP A 62 -12.00 -1.94 -0.95
N PRO A 63 -12.53 -0.71 -0.87
CA PRO A 63 -11.98 0.34 -0.01
C PRO A 63 -11.96 -0.05 1.47
N GLU A 64 -12.81 -0.99 1.89
CA GLU A 64 -12.85 -1.49 3.28
C GLU A 64 -11.64 -2.34 3.66
N LEU A 65 -10.90 -2.86 2.68
CA LEU A 65 -9.67 -3.61 2.89
C LEU A 65 -8.45 -2.71 3.12
N LEU A 66 -8.64 -1.40 2.98
CA LEU A 66 -7.57 -0.41 3.00
C LEU A 66 -7.79 0.60 4.11
N ARG A 67 -6.69 1.20 4.56
CA ARG A 67 -6.71 2.36 5.46
C ARG A 67 -5.69 3.38 4.95
N ALA A 68 -5.95 4.66 5.18
CA ALA A 68 -4.96 5.69 4.90
C ALA A 68 -3.67 5.44 5.73
N ALA A 69 -2.54 5.37 5.05
CA ALA A 69 -1.24 5.28 5.71
C ALA A 69 -0.85 6.68 6.19
N THR A 70 -0.41 6.80 7.44
CA THR A 70 0.14 8.06 7.96
C THR A 70 1.65 8.07 7.78
N LEU A 71 2.22 9.22 7.40
CA LEU A 71 3.65 9.40 7.08
C LEU A 71 4.60 8.90 8.19
N ALA A 72 4.15 8.87 9.45
CA ALA A 72 4.90 8.31 10.58
C ALA A 72 5.16 6.79 10.49
N ALA A 73 4.33 6.05 9.74
CA ALA A 73 4.56 4.65 9.42
C ALA A 73 5.58 4.49 8.28
N ALA A 74 5.45 5.29 7.22
CA ALA A 74 6.37 5.29 6.07
C ALA A 74 7.81 5.70 6.44
N ALA A 75 7.98 6.65 7.36
CA ALA A 75 9.30 7.10 7.83
C ALA A 75 10.06 6.03 8.63
N ARG A 76 9.37 5.15 9.37
CA ARG A 76 10.02 4.07 10.14
C ARG A 76 10.59 2.97 9.26
N SER A 77 9.99 2.72 8.09
CA SER A 77 10.53 1.76 7.11
C SER A 77 11.76 2.30 6.36
N HIS A 78 11.94 3.63 6.31
CA HIS A 78 13.11 4.26 5.71
C HIS A 78 14.31 4.35 6.67
N ALA A 79 14.04 4.56 7.97
CA ALA A 79 15.07 4.65 9.00
C ALA A 79 15.81 3.32 9.27
N SER A 80 15.19 2.18 8.97
CA SER A 80 15.82 0.85 9.09
C SER A 80 16.68 0.44 7.89
N ARG A 81 16.84 1.33 6.89
CA ARG A 81 17.61 1.08 5.66
C ARG A 81 18.63 2.18 5.36
N GLN A 82 19.17 2.84 6.37
CA GLN A 82 20.48 3.48 6.21
C GLN A 82 21.56 2.40 6.35
N PRO A 83 22.42 2.17 5.33
CA PRO A 83 23.66 1.47 5.58
C PRO A 83 24.49 2.35 6.51
N ASP A 84 24.91 1.78 7.63
CA ASP A 84 26.01 2.28 8.44
C ASP A 84 27.25 2.37 7.53
N VAL A 85 27.49 3.55 6.96
CA VAL A 85 28.79 3.89 6.36
C VAL A 85 29.64 4.38 7.52
N GLY A 86 30.24 3.40 8.20
CA GLY A 86 31.29 3.61 9.18
C GLY A 86 32.55 4.18 8.52
N ASP A 87 33.11 5.16 9.23
CA ASP A 87 34.33 5.95 9.00
C ASP A 87 35.60 5.11 8.78
#